data_AF-A0A956GI91-F1
#
_entry.id   AF-A0A956GI91-F1
#
_cell.length_a   1.000
_cell.length_b   1.000
_cell.length_c   1.000
_cell.angle_alpha   90.00
_cell.angle_beta   90.00
_cell.angle_gamma   90.00
#
_symmetry.space_group_name_H-M   'P 1'
#
loop_
_entity.id
_entity.type
_entity.pdbx_description
1 polymer ?
#
loop_
_entity_poly.entity_id
_entity_poly.type
_entity_poly.pdbx_seq_one_letter_code
_entity_poly.pdbx_strand_id
1 'polypeptide(L)'
;MMAKLARALARRGVALVVVLVVLAVGTVCALLATRLEQEDDLLAFLPKNDPDVVHFRRLTRRFGGLDVALVGIASDDVFAAPFVERLIKLTRELEDVRGLDHVLSLSNLVDFVPDPKKGGIVTGPLVRAAPKNAAEKRALRRKVLSRDHAVGNLVAR
;
A
#
# COMPACT_ATOMS: atom_id res chain seq x y z
N MET A 1 17.89 -27.56 50.78
CA MET A 1 17.17 -26.31 50.43
C MET A 1 15.75 -26.59 49.91
N MET A 2 15.59 -27.49 48.94
CA MET A 2 14.30 -27.90 48.35
C MET A 2 13.25 -28.39 49.38
N ALA A 3 13.65 -29.18 50.39
CA ALA A 3 12.73 -29.71 51.39
C ALA A 3 12.15 -28.64 52.36
N LYS A 4 12.79 -27.47 52.48
CA LYS A 4 12.28 -26.33 53.26
C LYS A 4 11.21 -25.56 52.47
N LEU A 5 11.42 -25.39 51.16
CA LEU A 5 10.45 -24.80 50.22
C LEU A 5 9.18 -25.65 50.13
N ALA A 6 9.31 -26.97 50.02
CA ALA A 6 8.17 -27.89 49.97
C ALA A 6 7.30 -27.83 51.24
N ARG A 7 7.92 -27.76 52.43
CA ARG A 7 7.19 -27.60 53.70
C ARG A 7 6.54 -26.23 53.87
N ALA A 8 7.14 -25.17 53.33
CA ALA A 8 6.56 -23.84 53.32
C ALA A 8 5.34 -23.77 52.40
N LEU A 9 5.41 -24.37 51.20
CA LEU A 9 4.30 -24.49 50.25
C LEU A 9 3.15 -25.36 50.76
N ALA A 10 3.39 -26.34 51.64
CA ALA A 10 2.34 -27.16 52.24
C ALA A 10 1.39 -26.40 53.19
N ARG A 11 1.74 -25.17 53.60
CA ARG A 11 0.83 -24.30 54.37
C ARG A 11 -0.11 -23.58 53.39
N ARG A 12 -1.43 -23.76 53.56
CA ARG A 12 -2.49 -23.15 52.72
C ARG A 12 -2.29 -21.66 52.40
N GLY A 13 -1.82 -20.87 53.37
CA GLY A 13 -1.55 -19.44 53.18
C GLY A 13 -0.40 -19.14 52.21
N VAL A 14 0.69 -19.91 52.26
CA VAL A 14 1.84 -19.74 51.36
C VAL A 14 1.50 -20.24 49.96
N ALA A 15 0.77 -21.35 49.84
CA ALA A 15 0.29 -21.85 48.54
C ALA A 15 -0.61 -20.83 47.83
N LEU A 16 -1.56 -20.22 48.54
CA LEU A 16 -2.44 -19.18 47.98
C LEU A 16 -1.67 -17.95 47.49
N VAL A 17 -0.68 -17.49 48.27
CA VAL A 17 0.18 -16.37 47.87
C VAL A 17 0.96 -16.71 46.61
N VAL A 18 1.54 -17.91 46.52
CA VAL A 18 2.28 -18.35 45.32
C VAL A 18 1.36 -18.40 44.10
N VAL A 19 0.15 -18.96 44.23
CA VAL A 19 -0.83 -19.01 43.14
C VAL A 19 -1.22 -17.60 42.68
N LEU A 20 -1.50 -16.69 43.62
CA LEU A 20 -1.82 -15.29 43.31
C LEU A 20 -0.67 -14.59 42.60
N VAL A 21 0.58 -14.81 43.03
CA VAL A 21 1.77 -14.23 42.38
C VAL A 21 1.92 -14.77 40.96
N VAL A 22 1.77 -16.09 40.76
CA VAL A 22 1.86 -16.69 39.42
C VAL A 22 0.75 -16.16 38.52
N LEU A 23 -0.48 -16.05 39.01
CA LEU A 23 -1.59 -15.44 38.28
C LEU A 23 -1.32 -13.98 37.94
N ALA A 24 -0.80 -13.18 38.88
CA ALA A 24 -0.47 -11.78 38.65
C ALA A 24 0.62 -11.63 37.59
N VAL A 25 1.71 -12.41 37.68
CA VAL A 25 2.80 -12.41 36.69
C VAL A 25 2.28 -12.88 35.33
N GLY A 26 1.49 -13.96 35.28
CA GLY A 26 0.89 -14.45 34.04
C GLY A 26 -0.02 -13.42 33.38
N THR A 27 -0.83 -12.72 34.18
CA THR A 27 -1.70 -11.64 33.68
C THR A 27 -0.88 -10.47 33.13
N VAL A 28 0.18 -10.05 33.83
CA VAL A 28 1.09 -9.00 33.35
C VAL A 28 1.76 -9.42 32.04
N CYS A 29 2.31 -10.63 31.95
CA CYS A 29 2.89 -11.16 30.73
C CYS A 29 1.89 -11.21 29.57
N ALA A 30 0.65 -11.64 29.82
CA ALA A 30 -0.41 -11.64 28.81
C ALA A 30 -0.75 -10.23 28.32
N LEU A 31 -0.82 -9.25 29.22
CA LEU A 31 -1.07 -7.85 28.87
C LEU A 31 0.12 -7.19 28.13
N LEU A 32 1.35 -7.64 28.37
CA LEU A 32 2.51 -7.20 27.61
C LEU A 32 2.56 -7.88 26.23
N ALA A 33 2.15 -9.14 26.14
CA ALA A 33 2.12 -9.88 24.89
C ALA A 33 1.13 -9.26 23.88
N THR A 34 0.02 -8.66 24.34
CA THR A 34 -0.90 -7.94 23.45
C THR A 34 -0.35 -6.60 22.95
N ARG A 35 0.81 -6.16 23.44
CA ARG A 35 1.51 -4.93 23.00
C ARG A 35 2.71 -5.22 22.10
N LEU A 36 2.90 -6.45 21.64
CA LEU A 36 3.92 -6.77 20.66
C LEU A 36 3.61 -6.04 19.34
N GLU A 37 4.49 -5.11 18.97
CA GLU A 37 4.47 -4.47 17.66
C GLU A 37 5.23 -5.36 16.68
N GLN A 38 4.64 -5.55 15.50
CA GLN A 38 5.30 -6.27 14.42
C GLN A 38 6.16 -5.29 13.63
N GLU A 39 7.45 -5.62 13.50
CA GLU A 39 8.42 -4.81 12.76
C GLU A 39 8.60 -5.39 11.36
N ASP A 40 7.99 -4.73 10.36
CA ASP A 40 8.08 -5.13 8.95
C ASP A 40 9.12 -4.29 8.18
N ASP A 41 9.76 -3.29 8.80
CA ASP A 41 10.82 -2.49 8.19
C ASP A 41 12.14 -3.26 8.16
N LEU A 42 12.58 -3.66 6.96
CA LEU A 42 13.88 -4.29 6.76
C LEU A 42 15.05 -3.44 7.30
N LEU A 43 14.92 -2.11 7.29
CA LEU A 43 15.92 -1.20 7.82
C LEU A 43 15.95 -1.18 9.35
N ALA A 44 14.97 -1.76 10.05
CA ALA A 44 14.98 -1.88 11.50
C ALA A 44 16.03 -2.90 11.99
N PHE A 45 16.39 -3.86 11.14
CA PHE A 45 17.45 -4.84 11.43
C PHE A 45 18.86 -4.28 11.23
N LEU A 46 19.00 -3.11 10.61
CA LEU A 46 20.28 -2.44 10.39
C LEU A 46 20.66 -1.53 11.56
N PRO A 47 21.97 -1.28 11.79
CA PRO A 47 22.42 -0.37 12.84
C PRO A 47 21.83 1.04 12.63
N LYS A 48 21.06 1.53 13.61
CA LYS A 48 20.35 2.82 13.50
C LYS A 48 21.26 4.03 13.34
N ASN A 49 22.52 3.92 13.78
CA ASN A 49 23.51 4.99 13.73
C ASN A 49 24.41 4.93 12.49
N ASP A 50 24.15 4.00 11.57
CA ASP A 50 24.88 3.94 10.32
C ASP A 50 24.54 5.17 9.45
N PRO A 51 25.55 5.91 8.95
CA PRO A 51 25.31 7.13 8.18
C PRO A 51 24.48 6.88 6.92
N ASP A 52 24.65 5.75 6.23
CA ASP A 52 23.90 5.44 5.01
C ASP A 52 22.43 5.19 5.32
N VAL A 53 22.12 4.49 6.42
CA VAL A 53 20.75 4.28 6.89
C VAL A 53 20.07 5.61 7.25
N VAL A 54 20.79 6.53 7.90
CA VAL A 54 20.27 7.86 8.24
C VAL A 54 20.01 8.69 6.99
N HIS A 55 20.91 8.66 6.01
CA HIS A 55 20.74 9.35 4.74
C HIS A 55 19.56 8.79 3.95
N PHE A 56 19.44 7.46 3.86
CA PHE A 56 18.34 6.79 3.19
C PHE A 56 16.98 7.14 3.81
N ARG A 57 16.84 7.06 5.14
CA ARG A 57 15.60 7.46 5.82
C ARG A 57 15.26 8.93 5.60
N ARG A 58 16.26 9.81 5.54
CA ARG A 58 16.06 11.25 5.28
C ARG A 58 15.59 11.51 3.85
N LEU A 59 16.16 10.81 2.86
CA LEU A 59 15.72 10.89 1.47
C LEU A 59 14.29 10.36 1.31
N THR A 60 14.02 9.20 1.87
CA THR A 60 12.69 8.56 1.86
C THR A 60 11.61 9.46 2.49
N ARG A 61 11.90 10.11 3.63
CA ARG A 61 10.96 11.07 4.24
C ARG A 61 10.71 12.33 3.42
N ARG A 62 11.66 12.73 2.56
CA ARG A 62 11.55 13.96 1.76
C ARG A 62 10.94 13.72 0.38
N PHE A 63 11.26 12.61 -0.25
CA PHE A 63 10.87 12.32 -1.62
C PHE A 63 9.80 11.22 -1.72
N GLY A 64 9.36 10.67 -0.58
CA GLY A 64 8.49 9.51 -0.52
C GLY A 64 9.28 8.21 -0.49
N GLY A 65 8.67 7.16 0.07
CA GLY A 65 9.21 5.80 0.03
C GLY A 65 8.97 5.13 -1.32
N LEU A 66 9.64 4.00 -1.54
CA LEU A 66 9.38 3.10 -2.67
C LEU A 66 8.23 2.13 -2.35
N ASP A 67 7.32 2.50 -1.45
CA ASP A 67 6.18 1.69 -1.02
C ASP A 67 5.09 1.74 -2.09
N VAL A 68 5.40 1.12 -3.23
CA VAL A 68 4.53 1.07 -4.40
C VAL A 68 3.72 -0.22 -4.35
N ALA A 69 2.40 -0.09 -4.34
CA ALA A 69 1.50 -1.22 -4.55
C ALA A 69 1.15 -1.33 -6.04
N LEU A 70 1.44 -2.47 -6.66
CA LEU A 70 1.07 -2.75 -8.04
C LEU A 70 -0.24 -3.55 -8.08
N VAL A 71 -1.25 -3.03 -8.79
CA VAL A 71 -2.57 -3.68 -8.93
C VAL A 71 -2.79 -4.09 -10.39
N GLY A 72 -2.80 -5.39 -10.65
CA GLY A 72 -3.15 -5.95 -11.96
C GLY A 72 -4.63 -6.30 -12.04
N ILE A 73 -5.32 -5.81 -13.08
CA ILE A 73 -6.74 -6.13 -13.33
C ILE A 73 -6.84 -6.88 -14.66
N ALA A 74 -7.25 -8.14 -14.61
CA ALA A 74 -7.52 -8.93 -15.79
C ALA A 74 -8.91 -8.60 -16.37
N SER A 75 -9.01 -8.46 -17.69
CA SER A 75 -10.26 -8.20 -18.41
C SER A 75 -10.12 -8.73 -19.84
N ASP A 76 -11.19 -9.28 -20.40
CA ASP A 76 -11.24 -9.70 -21.81
C ASP A 76 -11.02 -8.52 -22.76
N ASP A 77 -11.50 -7.33 -22.36
CA ASP A 77 -11.31 -6.10 -23.12
C ASP A 77 -11.19 -4.89 -22.20
N VAL A 78 -9.95 -4.42 -22.05
CA VAL A 78 -9.60 -3.24 -21.25
C VAL A 78 -10.10 -1.91 -21.84
N PHE A 79 -10.62 -1.91 -23.08
CA PHE A 79 -11.20 -0.74 -23.73
C PHE A 79 -12.73 -0.80 -23.77
N ALA A 80 -13.35 -1.83 -23.18
CA ALA A 80 -14.80 -1.89 -23.06
C ALA A 80 -15.32 -0.77 -22.14
N ALA A 81 -16.44 -0.14 -22.54
CA ALA A 81 -17.09 0.89 -21.76
C ALA A 81 -17.27 0.54 -20.26
N PRO A 82 -17.85 -0.63 -19.90
CA PRO A 82 -18.06 -0.96 -18.48
C PRO A 82 -16.76 -1.19 -17.70
N PHE A 83 -15.65 -1.52 -18.37
CA PHE A 83 -14.34 -1.64 -17.71
C PHE A 83 -13.74 -0.25 -17.46
N VAL A 84 -13.75 0.60 -18.49
CA VAL A 84 -13.20 1.96 -18.40
C VAL A 84 -13.95 2.79 -17.35
N GLU A 85 -15.29 2.69 -17.28
CA GLU A 85 -16.08 3.37 -16.25
C GLU A 85 -15.69 2.93 -14.84
N ARG A 86 -15.54 1.61 -14.64
CA ARG A 86 -15.11 1.05 -13.36
C ARG A 86 -13.70 1.48 -12.99
N LEU A 87 -12.78 1.52 -13.96
CA LEU A 87 -11.39 1.95 -13.73
C LEU A 87 -11.33 3.43 -13.34
N ILE A 88 -12.07 4.30 -14.02
CA ILE A 88 -12.16 5.73 -13.69
C ILE A 88 -12.71 5.91 -12.27
N LYS A 89 -13.79 5.19 -11.93
CA LYS A 89 -14.40 5.26 -10.60
C LYS A 89 -13.44 4.77 -9.52
N LEU A 90 -12.84 3.59 -9.71
CA LEU A 90 -11.88 3.00 -8.77
C LEU A 90 -10.68 3.92 -8.54
N THR A 91 -10.14 4.52 -9.61
CA THR A 91 -9.00 5.44 -9.50
C THR A 91 -9.34 6.63 -8.61
N ARG A 92 -10.51 7.24 -8.80
CA ARG A 92 -10.97 8.36 -7.96
C ARG A 92 -11.19 7.95 -6.51
N GLU A 93 -11.84 6.79 -6.29
CA GLU A 93 -12.06 6.28 -4.94
C GLU A 93 -10.74 6.02 -4.21
N LEU A 94 -9.71 5.54 -4.92
CA LEU A 94 -8.37 5.34 -4.36
C LEU A 94 -7.64 6.67 -4.10
N GLU A 95 -7.76 7.66 -4.99
CA GLU A 95 -7.18 9.00 -4.77
C GLU A 95 -7.74 9.67 -3.49
N ASP A 96 -8.96 9.34 -3.09
CA ASP A 96 -9.60 9.87 -1.87
C ASP A 96 -9.25 9.08 -0.59
N VAL A 97 -8.54 7.94 -0.69
CA VAL A 97 -8.15 7.13 0.47
C VAL A 97 -7.05 7.82 1.27
N ARG A 98 -7.30 8.05 2.56
CA ARG A 98 -6.26 8.55 3.48
C ARG A 98 -5.10 7.56 3.58
N GLY A 99 -3.89 8.07 3.37
CA GLY A 99 -2.66 7.28 3.42
C GLY A 99 -2.12 6.86 2.06
N LEU A 100 -2.84 7.14 0.97
CA LEU A 100 -2.29 7.04 -0.38
C LEU A 100 -1.84 8.43 -0.85
N ASP A 101 -0.54 8.59 -1.09
CA ASP A 101 0.01 9.86 -1.58
C ASP A 101 -0.33 10.07 -3.07
N HIS A 102 -0.18 9.03 -3.89
CA HIS A 102 -0.40 9.10 -5.32
C HIS A 102 -0.95 7.79 -5.88
N VAL A 103 -1.93 7.90 -6.77
CA VAL A 103 -2.50 6.79 -7.54
C VAL A 103 -2.23 7.05 -9.02
N LEU A 104 -1.72 6.05 -9.74
CA LEU A 104 -1.49 6.13 -11.18
C LEU A 104 -2.21 4.99 -11.89
N SER A 105 -3.02 5.33 -12.88
CA SER A 105 -3.75 4.37 -13.71
C SER A 105 -3.92 4.89 -15.13
N LEU A 106 -4.46 4.05 -16.01
CA LEU A 106 -4.75 4.45 -17.39
C LEU A 106 -5.75 5.63 -17.47
N SER A 107 -6.60 5.81 -16.46
CA SER A 107 -7.61 6.88 -16.44
C SER A 107 -7.08 8.25 -16.03
N ASN A 108 -5.96 8.34 -15.32
CA ASN A 108 -5.37 9.61 -14.88
C ASN A 108 -3.98 9.87 -15.46
N LEU A 109 -3.44 8.94 -16.26
CA LEU A 109 -2.19 9.14 -16.99
C LEU A 109 -2.26 10.40 -17.87
N VAL A 110 -1.31 11.32 -17.70
CA VAL A 110 -1.26 12.56 -18.46
C VAL A 110 -0.80 12.29 -19.90
N ASP A 111 -1.59 12.75 -20.87
CA ASP A 111 -1.32 12.71 -22.30
C ASP A 111 -1.10 14.13 -22.83
N PHE A 112 -0.12 14.26 -23.72
CA PHE A 112 0.29 15.52 -24.32
C PHE A 112 -0.11 15.52 -25.79
N VAL A 113 -1.02 16.41 -26.17
CA VAL A 113 -1.54 16.50 -27.54
C VAL A 113 -1.36 17.92 -28.08
N PRO A 114 -0.84 18.12 -29.30
CA PRO A 114 -0.76 19.46 -29.90
C PRO A 114 -2.14 20.12 -29.98
N ASP A 115 -2.23 21.43 -29.70
CA ASP A 115 -3.44 22.24 -29.92
C ASP A 115 -3.44 22.80 -31.36
N PRO A 116 -4.21 22.24 -32.30
CA PRO A 116 -4.25 22.74 -33.67
C PRO A 116 -4.98 24.09 -33.80
N LYS A 117 -5.73 24.54 -32.78
CA LYS A 117 -6.53 25.78 -32.85
C LYS A 117 -5.81 26.98 -32.23
N LYS A 118 -5.11 26.78 -31.11
CA LYS A 118 -4.44 27.88 -30.38
C LYS A 118 -2.92 27.88 -30.51
N GLY A 119 -2.34 26.82 -31.08
CA GLY A 119 -0.89 26.59 -31.01
C GLY A 119 -0.47 26.15 -29.61
N GLY A 120 0.50 25.25 -29.52
CA GLY A 120 1.02 24.73 -28.25
C GLY A 120 0.60 23.29 -27.96
N ILE A 121 0.69 22.88 -26.68
CA ILE A 121 0.42 21.51 -26.21
C ILE A 121 -0.70 21.58 -25.16
N VAL A 122 -1.75 20.77 -25.35
CA VAL A 122 -2.79 20.54 -24.35
C VAL A 122 -2.45 19.30 -23.54
N THR A 123 -2.51 19.43 -22.23
CA THR A 123 -2.37 18.33 -21.28
C THR A 123 -3.74 17.86 -20.81
N GLY A 124 -3.91 16.55 -20.66
CA GLY A 124 -5.04 16.00 -19.91
C GLY A 124 -5.01 14.48 -19.86
N PRO A 125 -6.00 13.85 -19.23
CA PRO A 125 -5.99 12.39 -19.08
C PRO A 125 -5.99 11.66 -20.42
N LEU A 126 -5.22 10.58 -20.52
CA LEU A 126 -5.15 9.73 -21.70
C LEU A 126 -6.54 9.15 -22.02
N VAL A 127 -7.25 8.70 -20.97
CA VAL A 127 -8.63 8.19 -21.00
C VAL A 127 -9.53 9.07 -20.15
N ARG A 128 -10.23 10.03 -20.79
CA ARG A 128 -11.12 10.98 -20.09
C ARG A 128 -12.49 10.42 -19.74
N ALA A 129 -13.02 9.55 -20.60
CA ALA A 129 -14.36 9.01 -20.48
C ALA A 129 -14.43 7.64 -21.15
N ALA A 130 -15.41 6.84 -20.74
CA ALA A 130 -15.68 5.56 -21.37
C ALA A 130 -16.23 5.75 -22.80
N PRO A 131 -15.84 4.87 -23.74
CA PRO A 131 -16.32 4.94 -25.11
C PRO A 131 -17.82 4.63 -25.19
N LYS A 132 -18.60 5.47 -25.84
CA LYS A 132 -20.07 5.30 -25.97
C LYS A 132 -20.45 4.37 -27.12
N ASN A 133 -19.56 4.19 -28.09
CA ASN A 133 -19.81 3.40 -29.29
C ASN A 133 -18.54 2.67 -29.77
N ALA A 134 -18.69 1.75 -30.73
CA ALA A 134 -17.59 0.96 -31.26
C ALA A 134 -16.51 1.80 -31.96
N ALA A 135 -16.88 2.94 -32.55
CA ALA A 135 -15.94 3.84 -33.22
C ALA A 135 -15.02 4.54 -32.21
N GLU A 136 -15.60 5.07 -31.13
CA GLU A 136 -14.87 5.67 -30.00
C GLU A 136 -13.97 4.64 -29.32
N LYS A 137 -14.46 3.42 -29.12
CA LYS A 137 -13.64 2.32 -28.56
C LYS A 137 -12.40 2.04 -29.42
N ARG A 138 -12.57 1.95 -30.73
CA ARG A 138 -11.45 1.76 -31.68
C ARG A 138 -10.49 2.95 -31.67
N ALA A 139 -11.02 4.17 -31.59
CA ALA A 139 -10.20 5.38 -31.49
C ALA A 139 -9.40 5.42 -30.18
N LEU A 140 -10.02 5.09 -29.05
CA LEU A 140 -9.37 4.99 -27.76
C LEU A 140 -8.26 3.95 -27.77
N ARG A 141 -8.54 2.75 -28.31
CA ARG A 141 -7.54 1.69 -28.45
C ARG A 141 -6.35 2.14 -29.28
N ARG A 142 -6.57 2.74 -30.46
CA ARG A 142 -5.47 3.28 -31.29
C ARG A 142 -4.69 4.37 -30.56
N LYS A 143 -5.39 5.25 -29.85
CA LYS A 143 -4.77 6.32 -29.06
C LYS A 143 -3.85 5.72 -28.00
N VAL A 144 -4.36 4.87 -27.11
CA VAL A 144 -3.58 4.26 -26.02
C VAL A 144 -2.41 3.45 -26.56
N LEU A 145 -2.62 2.63 -27.60
CA LEU A 145 -1.57 1.80 -28.19
C LEU A 145 -0.49 2.61 -28.92
N SER A 146 -0.75 3.86 -29.29
CA SER A 146 0.25 4.74 -29.89
C SER A 146 1.16 5.44 -28.88
N ARG A 147 0.92 5.27 -27.58
CA ARG A 147 1.75 5.86 -26.51
C ARG A 147 2.65 4.78 -25.91
N ASP A 148 3.94 4.86 -26.22
CA ASP A 148 4.94 3.90 -25.73
C ASP A 148 5.05 3.85 -24.20
N HIS A 149 4.77 4.97 -23.51
CA HIS A 149 4.80 5.03 -22.05
C HIS A 149 3.57 4.40 -21.38
N ALA A 150 2.48 4.18 -22.11
CA ALA A 150 1.28 3.53 -21.60
C ALA A 150 1.34 2.00 -21.80
N VAL A 151 1.84 1.55 -22.95
CA VAL A 151 1.95 0.13 -23.31
C VAL A 151 3.19 -0.49 -22.66
N GLY A 152 3.05 -1.65 -22.02
CA GLY A 152 4.11 -2.33 -21.28
C GLY A 152 4.25 -1.87 -19.83
N ASN A 153 3.80 -0.65 -19.50
CA ASN A 153 3.77 -0.14 -18.12
C ASN A 153 2.38 -0.27 -17.47
N LEU A 154 1.33 0.22 -18.16
CA LEU A 154 -0.04 0.25 -17.62
C LEU A 154 -1.01 -0.68 -18.35
N VAL A 155 -0.66 -1.08 -19.57
CA VAL A 155 -1.45 -2.03 -20.38
C VAL A 155 -0.51 -3.09 -20.92
N ALA A 156 -0.79 -4.36 -20.61
CA ALA A 156 -0.08 -5.49 -21.18
C ALA A 156 -0.34 -5.61 -22.69
N ARG A 157 0.65 -6.12 -23.44
CA ARG A 157 0.54 -6.36 -24.89
C ARG A 157 -0.31 -7.57 -25.22
#